data_AF-T1BZN0-F1
#
_entry.id   AF-T1BZN0-F1
#
_cell.length_a   1.000
_cell.length_b   1.000
_cell.length_c   1.000
_cell.angle_alpha   90.00
_cell.angle_beta   90.00
_cell.angle_gamma   90.00
#
_symmetry.space_group_name_H-M   'P 1'
#
loop_
_entity.id
_entity.type
_entity.pdbx_description
1 polymer ?
#
loop_
_entity_poly.entity_id
_entity_poly.type
_entity_poly.pdbx_seq_one_letter_code
_entity_poly.pdbx_strand_id
1 'polypeptide(L)'
;TQEAGRAAVEVRRLEDGLQRADIAAPALLKLDVQGYELQALRGCETLLDAFAWVYCECSFVELYEGQALADEVIAWLREHGSG
;
A
#
# COMPACT_ATOMS: atom_id res chain seq x y z
N THR A 1 11.03 -6.80 -15.62
CA THR A 1 12.12 -6.58 -14.65
C THR A 1 12.47 -7.91 -14.05
N GLN A 2 13.73 -8.35 -14.11
CA GLN A 2 14.13 -9.60 -13.42
C GLN A 2 14.27 -9.29 -11.93
N GLU A 3 13.67 -10.13 -11.09
CA GLU A 3 13.82 -10.08 -9.64
C GLU A 3 15.31 -10.30 -9.30
N ALA A 4 15.94 -9.34 -8.62
CA ALA A 4 17.37 -9.42 -8.28
C ALA A 4 17.65 -10.35 -7.08
N GLY A 5 16.61 -10.86 -6.41
CA GLY A 5 16.68 -11.78 -5.28
C GLY A 5 15.64 -11.47 -4.20
N ARG A 6 15.39 -12.43 -3.30
CA ARG A 6 14.51 -12.28 -2.13
C ARG A 6 15.32 -12.09 -0.86
N ALA A 7 14.88 -11.19 0.01
CA ALA A 7 15.46 -10.98 1.33
C ALA A 7 14.38 -11.06 2.42
N ALA A 8 14.74 -11.57 3.59
CA ALA A 8 13.87 -11.47 4.76
C ALA A 8 13.95 -10.03 5.31
N VAL A 9 12.78 -9.39 5.46
CA VAL A 9 12.66 -8.03 5.99
C VAL A 9 11.70 -8.02 7.17
N GLU A 10 11.90 -7.09 8.09
CA GLU A 10 10.93 -6.83 9.15
C GLU A 10 9.72 -6.10 8.56
N VAL A 11 8.52 -6.56 8.91
CA VAL A 11 7.26 -5.95 8.50
C VAL A 11 6.59 -5.34 9.72
N ARG A 12 6.17 -4.07 9.59
CA ARG A 12 5.41 -3.33 10.59
C ARG A 12 4.25 -2.59 9.95
N ARG A 13 3.24 -2.21 10.72
CA ARG A 13 2.17 -1.36 10.20
C ARG A 13 2.72 0.04 10.00
N LEU A 14 2.27 0.71 8.94
CA LEU A 14 2.74 2.06 8.64
C LEU A 14 2.38 3.02 9.79
N GLU A 15 1.20 2.85 10.38
CA GLU A 15 0.74 3.68 11.51
C GLU A 15 1.59 3.53 12.79
N ASP A 16 2.35 2.45 12.94
CA ASP A 16 3.30 2.32 14.06
C ASP A 16 4.52 3.24 13.86
N GLY A 17 4.84 3.58 12.61
CA GLY A 17 6.06 4.31 12.23
C GLY A 17 5.84 5.73 11.71
N LEU A 18 4.59 6.09 11.43
CA LEU A 18 4.20 7.38 10.88
C LEU A 18 2.95 7.85 11.62
N GLN A 19 3.00 9.05 12.21
CA GLN A 19 1.84 9.65 12.84
C GLN A 19 1.17 10.61 11.86
N ARG A 20 -0.15 10.84 12.02
CA ARG A 20 -0.88 11.81 11.20
C ARG A 20 -0.26 13.21 11.21
N ALA A 21 0.29 13.63 12.35
CA ALA A 21 0.95 14.93 12.51
C ALA A 21 2.23 15.07 11.66
N ASP A 22 2.82 13.96 11.22
CA ASP A 22 4.02 13.95 10.38
C ASP A 22 3.69 14.13 8.88
N ILE A 23 2.40 14.07 8.50
CA ILE A 23 1.94 14.13 7.11
C ILE A 23 1.55 15.57 6.76
N ALA A 24 2.40 16.25 5.99
CA ALA A 24 2.13 17.59 5.49
C ALA A 24 1.25 17.55 4.23
N ALA A 25 0.11 18.24 4.28
CA ALA A 25 -0.83 18.29 3.15
C ALA A 25 -0.40 19.29 2.05
N PRO A 26 -0.68 18.99 0.77
CA PRO A 26 -1.23 17.72 0.27
C PRO A 26 -0.15 16.63 0.18
N ALA A 27 -0.49 15.40 0.57
CA ALA A 27 0.43 14.27 0.56
C ALA A 27 -0.01 13.17 -0.42
N LEU A 28 0.97 12.49 -1.01
CA LEU A 28 0.80 11.31 -1.85
C LEU A 28 1.28 10.06 -1.11
N LEU A 29 0.45 9.03 -1.03
CA LEU A 29 0.85 7.69 -0.63
C LEU A 29 1.25 6.88 -1.87
N LYS A 30 2.55 6.67 -2.09
CA LYS A 30 3.05 5.76 -3.14
C LYS A 30 3.29 4.37 -2.53
N LEU A 31 2.72 3.33 -3.14
CA LEU A 31 2.93 1.93 -2.79
C LEU A 31 3.53 1.18 -3.98
N ASP A 32 4.73 0.64 -3.76
CA ASP A 32 5.49 -0.22 -4.67
C ASP A 32 6.24 -1.19 -3.77
N VAL A 33 5.50 -2.19 -3.28
CA VAL A 33 5.93 -3.13 -2.24
C VAL A 33 5.86 -4.57 -2.76
N GLN A 34 5.90 -4.73 -4.08
CA GLN A 34 6.15 -5.99 -4.78
C GLN A 34 5.22 -7.12 -4.29
N GLY A 35 3.91 -6.87 -4.34
CA GLY A 35 2.87 -7.84 -3.97
C GLY A 35 2.29 -7.66 -2.56
N TYR A 36 2.83 -6.72 -1.77
CA TYR A 36 2.37 -6.42 -0.42
C TYR A 36 1.42 -5.22 -0.31
N GLU A 37 0.93 -4.71 -1.45
CA GLU A 37 0.22 -3.43 -1.55
C GLU A 37 -1.04 -3.40 -0.66
N LEU A 38 -1.86 -4.45 -0.72
CA LEU A 38 -3.09 -4.54 0.08
C LEU A 38 -2.78 -4.60 1.58
N GLN A 39 -1.71 -5.28 1.98
CA GLN A 39 -1.30 -5.34 3.39
C GLN A 39 -0.77 -3.98 3.87
N ALA A 40 -0.03 -3.26 3.03
CA ALA A 40 0.43 -1.91 3.33
C ALA A 40 -0.74 -0.95 3.52
N LEU A 41 -1.77 -1.03 2.65
CA LEU A 41 -3.00 -0.24 2.77
C LEU A 41 -3.74 -0.52 4.09
N ARG A 42 -3.93 -1.78 4.47
CA ARG A 42 -4.51 -2.17 5.77
C ARG A 42 -3.65 -1.69 6.94
N GLY A 43 -2.33 -1.65 6.77
CA GLY A 43 -1.38 -1.14 7.73
C GLY A 43 -1.45 0.37 7.96
N CYS A 44 -2.17 1.12 7.12
CA CYS A 44 -2.31 2.57 7.22
C CYS A 44 -3.76 3.06 7.07
N GLU A 45 -4.75 2.19 7.26
CA GLU A 45 -6.17 2.50 7.03
C GLU A 45 -6.60 3.77 7.77
N THR A 46 -6.15 3.93 9.03
CA THR A 46 -6.44 5.09 9.88
C THR A 46 -5.79 6.40 9.43
N LEU A 47 -4.82 6.33 8.52
CA LEU A 47 -4.07 7.47 7.97
C LEU A 47 -4.49 7.83 6.54
N LEU A 48 -5.36 7.05 5.90
CA LEU A 48 -5.70 7.26 4.48
C LEU A 48 -6.31 8.65 4.22
N ASP A 49 -7.06 9.19 5.19
CA ASP A 49 -7.67 10.52 5.11
C ASP A 49 -6.65 11.68 5.18
N ALA A 50 -5.39 11.39 5.52
CA ALA A 50 -4.31 12.37 5.52
C ALA A 50 -3.63 12.51 4.14
N PHE A 51 -3.89 11.58 3.21
CA PHE A 51 -3.35 11.61 1.87
C PHE A 51 -4.39 12.11 0.86
N ALA A 52 -3.97 13.04 0.00
CA ALA A 52 -4.81 13.54 -1.08
C ALA A 52 -4.87 12.56 -2.27
N TRP A 53 -3.85 11.70 -2.39
CA TRP A 53 -3.75 10.72 -3.47
C TRP A 53 -3.12 9.42 -2.98
N VAL A 54 -3.55 8.32 -3.59
CA VAL A 54 -2.90 7.01 -3.47
C VAL A 54 -2.46 6.56 -4.86
N TYR A 55 -1.18 6.26 -5.00
CA TYR A 55 -0.61 5.64 -6.20
C TYR A 55 -0.11 4.24 -5.84
N CYS A 56 -0.71 3.22 -6.43
CA CYS A 56 -0.44 1.83 -6.07
C CYS A 56 -0.03 1.03 -7.32
N GLU A 57 1.18 0.45 -7.30
CA GLU A 57 1.67 -0.41 -8.38
C GLU A 57 1.16 -1.83 -8.19
N CYS A 58 0.08 -2.17 -8.88
CA CYS A 58 -0.56 -3.49 -8.81
C CYS A 58 -0.33 -4.31 -10.08
N SER A 59 -0.41 -5.63 -9.96
CA SER A 59 -0.35 -6.54 -11.11
C SER A 59 -1.69 -7.23 -11.35
N PHE A 60 -2.02 -7.46 -12.62
CA PHE A 60 -3.19 -8.27 -13.02
C PHE A 60 -2.92 -9.78 -13.00
N VAL A 61 -1.67 -10.17 -12.76
CA VAL A 61 -1.23 -11.56 -12.64
C VAL A 61 -0.40 -11.72 -11.37
N GLU A 62 -0.44 -12.90 -10.77
CA GLU A 62 0.36 -13.23 -9.60
C GLU A 62 1.85 -13.29 -9.96
N LEU A 63 2.66 -12.41 -9.36
CA LEU A 63 4.12 -12.39 -9.50
C LEU A 63 4.80 -12.91 -8.21
N TYR A 64 4.14 -12.68 -7.08
CA TYR A 64 4.54 -13.12 -5.74
C TYR A 64 3.42 -13.97 -5.14
N GLU A 65 3.80 -15.09 -4.53
CA GLU A 65 2.87 -16.04 -3.91
C GLU A 65 1.97 -15.34 -2.87
N GLY A 66 0.66 -15.41 -3.09
CA GLY A 66 -0.35 -14.84 -2.19
C GLY A 66 -0.49 -13.31 -2.28
N GLN A 67 0.07 -12.66 -3.30
CA GLN A 67 -0.15 -11.23 -3.51
C GLN A 67 -1.63 -10.94 -3.84
N ALA A 68 -2.08 -9.74 -3.51
CA ALA A 68 -3.34 -9.23 -4.02
C ALA A 68 -3.20 -8.83 -5.50
N LEU A 69 -4.22 -9.15 -6.31
CA LEU A 69 -4.32 -8.67 -7.68
C LEU A 69 -4.90 -7.25 -7.73
N ALA A 70 -4.71 -6.59 -8.88
CA ALA A 70 -5.15 -5.21 -9.07
C ALA A 70 -6.63 -5.00 -8.77
N ASP A 71 -7.51 -5.94 -9.12
CA ASP A 71 -8.95 -5.88 -8.84
C ASP A 71 -9.26 -5.93 -7.33
N GLU A 72 -8.54 -6.74 -6.56
CA GLU A 72 -8.68 -6.82 -5.11
C GLU A 72 -8.24 -5.51 -4.43
N VAL A 73 -7.10 -4.95 -4.87
CA VAL A 73 -6.61 -3.66 -4.35
C VAL A 73 -7.59 -2.53 -4.69
N ILE A 74 -8.09 -2.50 -5.93
CA ILE A 74 -9.07 -1.50 -6.38
C ILE A 74 -10.39 -1.63 -5.60
N ALA A 75 -10.88 -2.86 -5.39
CA ALA A 75 -12.09 -3.10 -4.61
C ALA A 75 -11.93 -2.57 -3.17
N TRP A 76 -10.81 -2.89 -2.53
CA TRP A 76 -10.53 -2.42 -1.17
C TRP A 76 -10.44 -0.89 -1.09
N LEU A 77 -9.74 -0.25 -2.02
CA LEU A 77 -9.63 1.21 -2.08
C LEU A 77 -10.98 1.90 -2.34
N ARG A 78 -11.90 1.26 -3.06
CA ARG A 78 -13.27 1.80 -3.26
C ARG A 78 -14.10 1.76 -1.99
N GLU A 79 -13.84 0.80 -1.11
CA GLU A 79 -14.56 0.64 0.16
C GLU A 79 -14.01 1.55 1.27
N HIS A 80 -12.71 1.86 1.24
CA HIS A 80 -12.00 2.55 2.34
C HIS A 80 -11.40 3.91 1.94
N GLY A 81 -11.34 4.22 0.64
CA GLY A 81 -10.87 5.49 0.11
C GLY A 81 -11.88 6.60 0.34
N SER A 82 -11.42 7.73 0.85
CA SER A 82 -12.23 8.93 1.01
C SER A 82 -12.26 9.72 -0.30
N GLY A 83 -13.18 9.38 -1.21
CA GLY A 83 -13.49 10.17 -2.42
C GLY A 83 -13.06 9.54 -3.75
#